data_AF-A0A6P7F312-F1
#
_entry.id   AF-A0A6P7F312-F1
#
_cell.length_a   1.000
_cell.length_b   1.000
_cell.length_c   1.000
_cell.angle_alpha   90.00
_cell.angle_beta   90.00
_cell.angle_gamma   90.00
#
_symmetry.space_group_name_H-M   'P 1'
#
loop_
_entity.id
_entity.type
_entity.pdbx_description
1 polymer ?
#
loop_
_entity_poly.entity_id
_entity_poly.type
_entity_poly.pdbx_seq_one_letter_code
_entity_poly.pdbx_strand_id
1 'polypeptide(L)'
;MSASFIHRIILSVGFLSLFHSAYSAAQHRSYLRLNDLDFTHLPLDIFIQALVSLFVIMYGVLSIAGEFKEIKASAELENRSWETFRNIPSFYTFTHRGGKASPVLTKASLEEIE
;
A
#
# COMPACT_ATOMS: atom_id res chain seq x y z
N MET A 1 -5.34 -7.86 3.25
CA MET A 1 -6.02 -6.93 2.33
C MET A 1 -4.97 -6.03 1.69
N SER A 2 -4.91 -5.95 0.35
CA SER A 2 -4.13 -4.88 -0.31
C SER A 2 -4.61 -3.54 0.24
N ALA A 3 -3.69 -2.62 0.56
CA ALA A 3 -4.02 -1.33 1.13
C ALA A 3 -5.07 -0.62 0.25
N SER A 4 -6.34 -0.71 0.67
CA SER A 4 -7.46 -0.14 -0.09
C SER A 4 -7.20 1.34 -0.30
N PHE A 5 -7.57 1.84 -1.48
CA PHE A 5 -7.44 3.25 -1.86
C PHE A 5 -7.95 4.20 -0.75
N ILE A 6 -8.95 3.76 0.01
CA ILE A 6 -9.51 4.45 1.17
C ILE A 6 -8.46 4.70 2.26
N HIS A 7 -7.65 3.71 2.65
CA HIS A 7 -6.63 3.88 3.68
C HIS A 7 -5.54 4.86 3.26
N ARG A 8 -5.22 4.88 1.97
CA ARG A 8 -4.28 5.86 1.40
C ARG A 8 -4.86 7.28 1.44
N ILE A 9 -6.15 7.44 1.16
CA ILE A 9 -6.85 8.74 1.32
C ILE A 9 -6.81 9.17 2.79
N ILE A 10 -7.18 8.29 3.72
CA ILE A 10 -7.18 8.59 5.16
C ILE A 10 -5.78 9.04 5.61
N LEU A 11 -4.73 8.33 5.18
CA LEU A 11 -3.35 8.71 5.50
C LEU A 11 -2.99 10.09 4.94
N SER A 12 -3.32 10.35 3.67
CA SER A 12 -3.07 11.66 3.03
C SER A 12 -3.78 12.80 3.75
N VAL A 13 -5.06 12.61 4.11
CA VAL A 13 -5.84 13.60 4.86
C VAL A 13 -5.25 13.80 6.27
N GLY A 14 -4.80 12.73 6.92
CA GLY A 14 -4.10 12.81 8.21
C GLY A 14 -2.86 13.70 8.15
N PHE A 15 -2.00 13.52 7.14
CA PHE A 15 -0.82 14.36 6.93
C PHE A 15 -1.17 15.82 6.61
N LEU A 16 -2.19 16.07 5.79
CA LEU A 16 -2.66 17.43 5.52
C LEU A 16 -3.19 18.11 6.78
N SER A 17 -3.94 17.38 7.61
CA SER A 17 -4.45 17.89 8.89
C SER A 17 -3.33 18.20 9.89
N LEU A 18 -2.30 17.34 9.97
CA LEU A 18 -1.12 17.56 10.79
C LEU A 18 -0.32 18.78 10.30
N PHE A 19 -0.16 18.91 8.99
CA PHE A 19 0.51 20.07 8.39
C PHE A 19 -0.25 21.37 8.68
N HIS A 20 -1.59 21.34 8.61
CA HIS A 20 -2.42 22.48 9.01
C HIS A 20 -2.20 22.87 10.48
N SER A 21 -2.20 21.90 11.40
CA SER A 21 -1.94 22.18 12.82
C SER A 21 -0.53 22.76 13.05
N ALA A 22 0.49 22.24 12.34
CA ALA A 22 1.84 22.77 12.40
C ALA A 22 1.93 24.22 11.88
N TYR A 23 1.23 24.53 10.78
CA TYR A 23 1.14 25.88 10.25
C TYR A 23 0.45 26.83 11.25
N SER A 24 -0.68 26.43 11.83
CA SER A 24 -1.39 27.20 12.86
C SER A 24 -0.52 27.45 14.09
N ALA A 25 0.22 26.45 14.56
CA ALA A 25 1.15 26.60 15.69
C ALA A 25 2.30 27.58 15.38
N ALA A 26 2.87 27.48 14.17
CA ALA A 26 3.93 28.38 13.73
C ALA A 26 3.41 29.84 13.60
N GLN A 27 2.23 30.02 13.02
CA GLN A 27 1.58 31.32 12.90
C GLN A 27 1.26 31.92 14.28
N HIS A 28 0.72 31.12 15.20
CA HIS A 28 0.45 31.57 16.57
C HIS A 28 1.73 32.06 17.28
N ARG A 29 2.84 31.35 17.09
CA ARG A 29 4.13 31.74 17.67
C ARG A 29 4.70 33.02 17.05
N SER A 30 4.55 33.20 15.74
CA SER A 30 4.92 34.43 15.04
C SER A 30 4.05 35.61 15.46
N TYR A 31 2.75 35.39 15.65
CA TYR A 31 1.82 36.39 16.13
C TYR A 31 2.21 36.90 17.53
N LEU A 32 2.50 36.01 18.47
CA LEU A 32 2.92 36.40 19.82
C LEU A 32 4.20 37.24 19.81
N ARG A 33 5.19 36.85 18.98
CA ARG A 33 6.44 37.61 18.80
C ARG A 33 6.22 39.01 18.22
N LEU A 34 5.28 39.16 17.29
CA LEU A 34 4.98 40.45 16.66
C LEU A 34 4.24 41.41 17.60
N ASN A 35 3.52 40.87 18.58
CA ASN A 35 2.73 41.67 19.53
C ASN A 35 3.42 41.83 20.89
N ASP A 36 4.69 41.41 21.01
CA ASP A 36 5.45 41.37 22.27
C ASP A 36 4.68 40.71 23.43
N LEU A 37 3.91 39.66 23.11
CA LEU A 37 3.15 38.88 24.09
C LEU A 37 3.95 37.67 24.55
N ASP A 38 3.89 37.37 25.83
CA ASP A 38 4.54 36.19 26.40
C ASP A 38 3.85 34.89 25.95
N PHE A 39 4.67 33.88 25.63
CA PHE A 39 4.17 32.54 25.32
C PHE A 39 3.84 31.80 26.61
N THR A 40 2.54 31.66 26.92
CA THR A 40 2.06 30.94 28.09
C THR A 40 1.74 29.48 27.76
N HIS A 41 0.81 29.25 26.83
CA HIS A 41 0.39 27.91 26.43
C HIS A 41 -0.09 27.92 24.97
N LEU A 42 -0.03 26.75 24.32
CA LEU A 42 -0.60 26.60 22.98
C LEU A 42 -2.14 26.53 23.08
N PRO A 43 -2.88 27.19 22.16
CA PRO A 43 -4.32 27.04 22.07
C PRO A 43 -4.75 25.56 22.04
N LEU A 44 -5.77 25.22 22.84
CA LEU A 44 -6.21 23.83 23.02
C LEU A 44 -6.75 23.20 21.74
N ASP A 45 -7.32 23.99 20.85
CA ASP A 45 -7.79 23.57 19.53
C ASP A 45 -6.65 23.02 18.66
N ILE A 46 -5.52 23.75 18.56
CA ILE A 46 -4.34 23.32 17.79
C ILE A 46 -3.76 22.04 18.38
N PHE A 47 -3.71 21.95 19.72
CA PHE A 47 -3.22 20.77 20.44
C PHE A 47 -4.10 19.54 20.18
N ILE A 48 -5.42 19.67 20.30
CA ILE A 48 -6.35 18.57 20.04
C ILE A 48 -6.31 18.16 18.57
N GLN A 49 -6.24 19.12 17.63
CA GLN A 49 -6.12 18.82 16.21
C GLN A 49 -4.82 18.05 15.89
N ALA A 50 -3.69 18.45 16.47
CA ALA A 50 -2.43 17.73 16.33
C ALA A 50 -2.55 16.28 16.86
N LEU A 51 -3.15 16.11 18.05
CA LEU A 51 -3.30 14.80 18.68
C LEU A 51 -4.21 13.88 17.84
N VAL A 52 -5.34 14.37 17.35
CA VAL A 52 -6.25 13.61 16.49
C VAL A 52 -5.55 13.25 15.17
N SER A 53 -4.86 14.20 14.54
CA SER A 53 -4.13 13.94 13.29
C SER A 53 -3.04 12.87 13.45
N LEU A 54 -2.35 12.84 14.59
CA LEU A 54 -1.37 11.80 14.92
C LEU A 54 -2.01 10.41 14.98
N PHE A 55 -3.13 10.26 15.69
CA PHE A 55 -3.83 8.97 15.78
C PHE A 55 -4.37 8.51 14.43
N VAL A 56 -4.88 9.42 13.59
CA VAL A 56 -5.34 9.11 12.23
C VAL A 56 -4.19 8.61 11.35
N ILE A 57 -3.03 9.26 11.41
CA ILE A 57 -1.84 8.82 10.66
C ILE A 57 -1.39 7.45 11.15
N MET A 58 -1.31 7.24 12.47
CA MET A 58 -0.92 5.95 13.05
C MET A 58 -1.84 4.82 12.57
N TYR A 59 -3.15 5.05 12.61
CA TYR A 59 -4.13 4.11 12.07
C TYR A 59 -3.91 3.85 10.58
N GLY A 60 -3.76 4.90 9.76
CA GLY A 60 -3.55 4.77 8.32
C GLY A 60 -2.28 3.99 7.97
N VAL A 61 -1.17 4.22 8.69
CA VAL A 61 0.10 3.51 8.48
C VAL A 61 -0.04 2.03 8.83
N LEU A 62 -0.67 1.71 9.97
CA LEU A 62 -0.90 0.31 10.37
C LEU A 62 -1.74 -0.45 9.34
N SER A 63 -2.76 0.21 8.76
CA SER A 63 -3.57 -0.41 7.70
C SER A 63 -2.82 -0.60 6.37
N ILE A 64 -1.78 0.21 6.10
CA ILE A 64 -0.97 0.12 4.87
C ILE A 64 0.19 -0.87 5.00
N ALA A 65 0.71 -1.09 6.21
CA ALA A 65 1.85 -1.95 6.50
C ALA A 65 1.66 -3.41 6.02
N GLY A 66 0.42 -3.83 5.77
CA GLY A 66 0.09 -5.14 5.25
C GLY A 66 -0.22 -6.14 6.35
N GLU A 67 -0.70 -7.32 5.95
CA GLU A 67 -1.05 -8.39 6.88
C GLU A 67 0.15 -9.32 7.11
N PHE A 68 0.22 -9.85 8.32
CA PHE A 68 1.18 -10.90 8.62
C PHE A 68 0.80 -12.20 7.89
N LYS A 69 1.80 -12.84 7.30
CA LYS A 69 1.69 -14.19 6.73
C LYS A 69 2.03 -15.22 7.80
N GLU A 70 1.38 -16.37 7.75
CA GLU A 70 1.68 -17.49 8.64
C GLU A 70 3.13 -18.00 8.44
N ILE A 71 3.81 -18.32 9.53
CA ILE A 71 5.22 -18.77 9.53
C ILE A 71 5.35 -20.21 8.98
N LYS A 72 4.31 -21.04 9.15
CA LYS A 72 4.35 -22.45 8.75
C LYS A 72 4.23 -22.60 7.23
N ALA A 73 5.27 -23.16 6.61
CA ALA A 73 5.27 -23.45 5.17
C ALA A 73 4.18 -24.46 4.75
N SER A 74 3.75 -25.34 5.65
CA SER A 74 2.69 -26.32 5.35
C SER A 74 1.36 -25.67 5.03
N ALA A 75 1.02 -24.53 5.65
CA ALA A 75 -0.23 -23.81 5.41
C ALA A 75 -0.32 -23.22 3.99
N GLU A 76 0.81 -22.82 3.42
CA GLU A 76 0.88 -22.38 2.02
C GLU A 76 0.82 -23.57 1.06
N LEU A 77 1.41 -24.71 1.43
CA LEU A 77 1.47 -25.90 0.60
C LEU A 77 0.15 -26.68 0.55
N GLU A 78 -0.67 -26.62 1.61
CA GLU A 78 -1.99 -27.26 1.67
C GLU A 78 -2.94 -26.75 0.59
N ASN A 79 -2.83 -25.46 0.24
CA ASN A 79 -3.64 -24.84 -0.80
C ASN A 79 -3.11 -25.10 -2.23
N ARG A 80 -1.98 -25.78 -2.40
CA ARG A 80 -1.44 -26.18 -3.71
C ARG A 80 -1.92 -27.58 -4.09
N SER A 81 -2.45 -27.72 -5.30
CA SER A 81 -2.78 -29.02 -5.87
C SER A 81 -1.55 -29.72 -6.46
N TRP A 82 -1.63 -31.04 -6.55
CA TRP A 82 -0.59 -31.87 -7.19
C TRP A 82 -0.34 -31.47 -8.65
N GLU A 83 -1.38 -31.09 -9.38
CA GLU A 83 -1.27 -30.64 -10.78
C GLU A 83 -0.39 -29.40 -10.92
N THR A 84 -0.50 -28.45 -9.98
CA THR A 84 0.36 -27.24 -9.97
C THR A 84 1.79 -27.57 -9.55
N PHE A 85 1.99 -28.57 -8.69
CA PHE A 85 3.32 -28.99 -8.22
C PHE A 85 4.09 -29.81 -9.28
N ARG A 86 3.40 -30.70 -10.00
CA ARG A 86 3.97 -31.56 -11.05
C ARG A 86 4.37 -30.79 -12.32
N ASN A 87 3.87 -29.57 -12.45
CA ASN A 87 4.15 -28.70 -13.58
C ASN A 87 5.57 -28.10 -13.46
N ILE A 88 6.56 -28.71 -14.14
CA ILE A 88 7.97 -28.28 -14.08
C ILE A 88 8.34 -27.54 -15.39
N PRO A 89 8.45 -26.20 -15.38
CA PRO A 89 8.63 -25.41 -16.61
C PRO A 89 9.91 -25.74 -17.38
N SER A 90 10.97 -26.11 -16.66
CA SER A 90 12.27 -26.44 -17.25
C SER A 90 12.25 -27.71 -18.12
N PHE A 91 11.21 -28.56 -17.99
CA PHE A 91 11.11 -29.84 -18.71
C PHE A 91 9.88 -29.91 -19.63
N TYR A 92 9.37 -28.76 -20.09
CA TYR A 92 8.25 -28.76 -21.02
C TYR A 92 8.62 -29.36 -22.38
N THR A 93 7.88 -30.40 -22.74
CA THR A 93 7.86 -30.94 -24.09
C THR A 93 6.59 -30.48 -24.81
N PHE A 94 6.75 -29.73 -25.90
CA PHE A 94 5.62 -29.21 -26.66
C PHE A 94 4.99 -30.23 -27.62
N THR A 95 5.58 -31.42 -27.73
CA THR A 95 5.08 -32.57 -28.51
C THR A 95 3.98 -33.34 -27.76
N HIS A 96 2.81 -32.72 -27.58
CA HIS A 96 1.65 -33.32 -26.93
C HIS A 96 0.37 -33.15 -27.77
N ARG A 97 -0.71 -33.87 -27.41
CA ARG A 97 -1.97 -33.91 -28.19
C ARG A 97 -2.61 -32.53 -28.38
N GLY A 98 -2.44 -31.62 -27.42
CA GLY A 98 -2.91 -30.24 -27.48
C GLY A 98 -2.24 -29.40 -28.57
N GLY A 99 -1.02 -29.75 -28.99
CA GLY A 99 -0.32 -29.06 -30.07
C GLY A 99 -1.03 -29.11 -31.44
N LYS A 100 -1.91 -30.10 -31.67
CA LYS A 100 -2.72 -30.21 -32.90
C LYS A 100 -4.10 -29.55 -32.78
N ALA A 101 -4.51 -29.19 -31.58
CA ALA A 101 -5.83 -28.64 -31.26
C ALA A 101 -5.78 -27.15 -30.85
N SER A 102 -4.59 -26.59 -30.63
CA SER A 102 -4.38 -25.16 -30.43
C SER A 102 -4.41 -24.41 -31.76
N PRO A 103 -5.24 -23.37 -31.94
CA PRO A 103 -5.42 -22.71 -33.24
C PRO A 103 -4.24 -21.83 -33.70
N VAL A 104 -3.15 -21.69 -32.94
CA VAL A 104 -2.06 -20.76 -33.31
C VAL A 104 -0.69 -21.34 -32.95
N LEU A 105 -0.09 -22.03 -33.92
CA LEU A 105 1.31 -21.84 -34.32
C LEU A 105 1.55 -22.49 -35.69
N THR A 106 0.67 -22.21 -36.65
CA THR A 106 0.95 -22.55 -38.05
C THR A 106 2.10 -21.64 -38.48
N LYS A 107 3.14 -22.21 -39.09
CA LYS A 107 4.41 -21.55 -39.44
C LYS A 107 4.30 -20.14 -40.04
N ALA A 108 3.19 -19.82 -40.72
CA ALA A 108 2.86 -18.50 -41.26
C ALA A 108 2.91 -17.34 -40.24
N SER A 109 2.60 -17.59 -38.96
CA SER A 109 2.58 -16.54 -37.91
C SER A 109 3.93 -16.19 -37.30
N LEU A 110 4.97 -16.99 -37.57
CA LEU A 110 6.34 -16.75 -37.09
C LEU A 110 7.17 -15.94 -38.09
N GLU A 111 6.85 -16.01 -39.39
CA GLU A 111 7.50 -15.24 -40.45
C GLU A 111 7.03 -13.77 -40.53
N GLU A 112 5.94 -13.41 -39.84
CA GLU A 112 5.44 -12.02 -39.74
C GLU A 112 6.07 -11.22 -38.58
N ILE A 113 6.87 -11.86 -37.72
CA ILE A 113 7.48 -11.23 -36.52
C ILE A 113 8.99 -10.95 -36.72
N GLU A 114 9.60 -11.47 -37.80
CA GLU A 114 10.93 -11.06 -38.29
C GLU A 114 10.82 -9.96 -39.36
#